data_AF-A0AAE8NIA0-F1
#
_entry.id   AF-A0AAE8NIA0-F1
#
_cell.length_a   1.000
_cell.length_b   1.000
_cell.length_c   1.000
_cell.angle_alpha   90.00
_cell.angle_beta   90.00
_cell.angle_gamma   90.00
#
_symmetry.space_group_name_H-M   'P 1'
#
loop_
_entity.id
_entity.type
_entity.pdbx_description
1 polymer ?
#
loop_
_entity_poly.entity_id
_entity_poly.type
_entity_poly.pdbx_seq_one_letter_code
_entity_poly.pdbx_strand_id
1 'polypeptide(L)'
;MNRRLIAATALLALAIGTPVAAFAQASSSGPTRADVIAELVQAQRDGTVPTSNWDYPPSPSTIARNRELYAIAHGEQATATASTPVPAVSAQ
;
A
#
# COMPACT_ATOMS: atom_id res chain seq x y z
N MET A 1 41.74 -23.49 -61.07
CA MET A 1 41.24 -24.82 -60.64
C MET A 1 41.34 -24.93 -59.12
N ASN A 2 40.21 -24.65 -58.46
CA ASN A 2 39.66 -25.25 -57.23
C ASN A 2 40.61 -25.47 -56.03
N ARG A 3 40.56 -24.57 -55.04
CA ARG A 3 40.83 -24.92 -53.63
C ARG A 3 39.61 -24.49 -52.80
N ARG A 4 38.60 -25.35 -52.82
CA ARG A 4 37.35 -25.13 -52.09
C ARG A 4 37.62 -25.29 -50.59
N LEU A 5 37.48 -24.16 -49.90
CA LEU A 5 36.78 -24.02 -48.63
C LEU A 5 37.18 -25.02 -47.55
N ILE A 6 38.18 -24.64 -46.75
CA ILE A 6 38.38 -25.15 -45.40
C ILE A 6 37.12 -24.76 -44.62
N ALA A 7 36.29 -25.76 -44.34
CA ALA A 7 35.10 -25.66 -43.53
C ALA A 7 35.49 -25.24 -42.11
N ALA A 8 35.28 -23.96 -41.79
CA ALA A 8 35.50 -23.41 -40.47
C ALA A 8 34.28 -23.75 -39.59
N THR A 9 34.42 -24.78 -38.78
CA THR A 9 33.53 -25.05 -37.65
C THR A 9 34.06 -24.32 -36.42
N ALA A 10 33.43 -23.20 -36.07
CA ALA A 10 33.49 -22.65 -34.73
C ALA A 10 32.04 -22.34 -34.29
N LEU A 11 31.51 -23.26 -33.49
CA LEU A 11 30.25 -23.11 -32.74
C LEU A 11 30.34 -21.85 -31.87
N LEU A 12 29.55 -20.83 -32.20
CA LEU A 12 29.23 -19.75 -31.25
C LEU A 12 27.75 -19.83 -30.90
N ALA A 13 27.43 -20.76 -30.01
CA ALA A 13 26.17 -20.76 -29.28
C ALA A 13 26.24 -19.63 -28.24
N LEU A 14 25.80 -18.42 -28.60
CA LEU A 14 25.60 -17.37 -27.61
C LEU A 14 24.20 -17.53 -27.01
N ALA A 15 24.18 -18.20 -25.87
CA ALA A 15 23.02 -18.36 -25.01
C ALA A 15 22.39 -17.01 -24.66
N ILE A 16 21.10 -16.91 -24.91
CA ILE A 16 20.05 -16.24 -24.12
C ILE A 16 20.59 -15.30 -23.03
N GLY A 17 20.60 -14.01 -23.33
CA GLY A 17 20.58 -12.96 -22.32
C GLY A 17 19.33 -12.12 -22.53
N THR A 18 18.24 -12.50 -21.87
CA THR A 18 17.07 -11.62 -21.71
C THR A 18 17.55 -10.27 -21.17
N PRO A 19 16.92 -9.13 -21.54
CA PRO A 19 17.21 -7.89 -20.85
C PRO A 19 16.94 -8.14 -19.37
N VAL A 20 17.98 -8.04 -18.53
CA VAL A 20 17.77 -7.84 -17.09
C VAL A 20 17.14 -6.46 -17.01
N ALA A 21 15.82 -6.43 -17.05
CA ALA A 21 15.07 -5.34 -16.47
C ALA A 21 15.45 -5.35 -14.99
N ALA A 22 16.44 -4.53 -14.62
CA ALA A 22 16.72 -4.24 -13.24
C ALA A 22 15.46 -3.58 -12.69
N PHE A 23 14.71 -4.34 -11.88
CA PHE A 23 13.53 -3.84 -11.20
C PHE A 23 13.88 -2.55 -10.46
N ALA A 24 12.97 -1.58 -10.57
CA ALA A 24 13.14 -0.22 -10.07
C ALA A 24 13.71 -0.20 -8.64
N GLN A 25 14.74 0.61 -8.44
CA GLN A 25 15.09 1.11 -7.11
C GLN A 25 13.96 2.05 -6.69
N ALA A 26 12.81 1.51 -6.33
CA ALA A 26 11.73 2.27 -5.73
C ALA A 26 12.21 2.67 -4.33
N SER A 27 12.99 3.75 -4.28
CA SER A 27 13.22 4.50 -3.06
C SER A 27 11.94 5.27 -2.75
N SER A 28 10.82 4.57 -2.57
CA SER A 28 9.67 5.18 -1.91
C SER A 28 10.13 5.37 -0.48
N SER A 29 10.58 6.59 -0.17
CA SER A 29 10.74 7.00 1.21
C SER A 29 9.37 6.76 1.86
N GLY A 30 9.32 5.74 2.73
CA GLY A 30 8.09 5.40 3.44
C GLY A 30 7.61 6.61 4.25
N PRO A 31 6.37 6.56 4.76
CA PRO A 31 5.83 7.66 5.56
C PRO A 31 6.82 7.98 6.69
N THR A 32 7.04 9.27 6.92
CA THR A 32 7.88 9.67 8.04
C THR A 32 7.16 9.35 9.35
N ARG A 33 7.89 9.27 10.47
CA ARG A 33 7.24 9.09 11.78
C ARG A 33 6.22 10.19 12.08
N ALA A 34 6.47 11.41 11.61
CA ALA A 34 5.53 12.51 11.76
C ALA A 34 4.22 12.24 11.00
N ASP A 35 4.33 11.73 9.77
CA ASP A 35 3.16 11.39 8.94
C ASP A 35 2.33 10.27 9.58
N VAL A 36 3.00 9.21 10.09
CA VAL A 36 2.30 8.10 10.76
C VAL A 36 1.58 8.58 12.02
N ILE A 37 2.19 9.48 12.80
CA ILE A 37 1.53 10.05 13.98
C ILE A 37 0.31 10.88 13.57
N ALA A 38 0.43 11.69 12.52
CA ALA A 38 -0.70 12.48 12.01
C ALA A 38 -1.85 11.58 11.54
N GLU A 39 -1.54 10.50 10.82
CA GLU A 39 -2.52 9.51 10.37
C GLU A 39 -3.18 8.78 11.56
N LEU A 40 -2.40 8.40 12.58
CA LEU A 40 -2.95 7.76 13.78
C LEU A 40 -3.89 8.68 14.56
N VAL A 41 -3.57 9.98 14.68
CA VAL A 41 -4.46 10.96 15.29
C VAL A 41 -5.77 11.06 14.50
N GLN A 42 -5.69 11.06 13.18
CA GLN A 42 -6.87 11.09 12.32
C GLN A 42 -7.71 9.82 12.46
N ALA A 43 -7.09 8.63 12.43
CA ALA A 43 -7.77 7.37 12.65
C ALA A 43 -8.46 7.30 14.03
N GLN A 44 -7.83 7.87 15.06
CA GLN A 44 -8.42 7.95 16.40
C GLN A 44 -9.66 8.85 16.41
N ARG A 45 -9.60 10.00 15.75
CA ARG A 45 -10.76 10.90 15.55
C ARG A 45 -11.88 10.20 14.78
N ASP A 46 -11.52 9.43 13.76
CA ASP A 46 -12.47 8.66 12.94
C ASP A 46 -12.99 7.40 13.65
N GLY A 47 -12.46 7.08 14.83
CA GLY A 47 -12.84 5.93 15.65
C GLY A 47 -12.43 4.56 15.09
N THR A 48 -11.59 4.53 14.05
CA THR A 48 -11.18 3.30 13.35
C THR A 48 -10.01 2.59 14.02
N VAL A 49 -9.38 3.22 15.01
CA VAL A 49 -8.34 2.58 15.83
C VAL A 49 -8.98 1.45 16.66
N PRO A 50 -8.55 0.19 16.47
CA PRO A 50 -9.08 -0.93 17.24
C PRO A 50 -8.68 -0.81 18.71
N THR A 51 -9.62 -0.98 19.63
CA THR A 51 -9.35 -0.99 21.08
C THR A 51 -9.02 -2.39 21.60
N SER A 52 -9.24 -3.43 20.79
CA SER A 52 -9.03 -4.84 21.14
C SER A 52 -8.39 -5.58 19.97
N ASN A 53 -7.55 -6.56 20.27
CA ASN A 53 -6.83 -7.36 19.27
C ASN A 53 -7.71 -8.37 18.54
N TRP A 54 -8.95 -8.57 18.98
CA TRP A 54 -9.87 -9.60 18.44
C TRP A 54 -11.01 -9.03 17.59
N ASP A 55 -11.21 -7.70 17.60
CA ASP A 55 -12.25 -6.99 16.83
C ASP A 55 -11.58 -6.26 15.67
N TYR A 56 -11.01 -7.04 14.74
CA TYR A 56 -10.33 -6.52 13.56
C TYR A 56 -10.95 -7.07 12.27
N PRO A 57 -11.44 -6.20 11.37
CA PRO A 57 -11.60 -4.74 11.52
C PRO A 57 -12.67 -4.38 12.58
N PRO A 58 -12.59 -3.20 13.22
CA PRO A 58 -13.52 -2.83 14.30
C PRO A 58 -14.95 -2.76 13.79
N SER A 59 -15.89 -3.28 14.59
CA SER A 59 -17.30 -3.23 14.23
C SER A 59 -17.83 -1.78 14.16
N PRO A 60 -18.92 -1.50 13.42
CA PRO A 60 -19.49 -0.15 13.34
C PRO A 60 -19.90 0.45 14.70
N SER A 61 -20.35 -0.38 15.65
CA SER A 61 -20.67 0.05 17.00
C SER A 61 -19.42 0.40 17.81
N THR A 62 -18.33 -0.37 17.65
CA THR A 62 -17.02 -0.04 18.20
C THR A 62 -16.53 1.30 17.67
N ILE A 63 -16.63 1.53 16.36
CA ILE A 63 -16.24 2.81 15.73
C ILE A 63 -17.04 3.98 16.29
N ALA A 64 -18.37 3.85 16.37
CA ALA A 64 -19.24 4.90 16.92
C ALA A 64 -18.88 5.26 18.36
N ARG A 65 -18.66 4.25 19.20
CA ARG A 65 -18.23 4.41 20.59
C ARG A 65 -16.86 5.09 20.68
N ASN A 66 -15.89 4.69 19.85
CA ASN A 66 -14.55 5.27 19.87
C ASN A 66 -14.57 6.76 19.51
N ARG A 67 -15.39 7.16 18.53
CA ARG A 67 -15.59 8.58 18.18
C ARG A 67 -16.18 9.37 19.33
N GLU A 68 -17.18 8.82 20.02
CA GLU A 68 -17.78 9.47 21.18
C GLU A 68 -16.76 9.67 22.30
N LEU A 69 -15.95 8.64 22.60
CA LEU A 69 -14.88 8.75 23.59
C LEU A 69 -13.82 9.78 23.19
N TYR A 70 -13.46 9.84 21.90
CA TYR A 70 -12.55 10.85 21.39
C TYR A 70 -13.11 12.27 21.56
N ALA A 71 -14.37 12.48 21.20
CA ALA A 71 -15.12 13.73 21.36
C ALA A 71 -15.13 14.22 22.82
N ILE A 72 -15.45 13.31 23.76
CA ILE A 72 -15.42 13.62 25.20
C ILE A 72 -14.01 14.02 25.66
N ALA A 73 -12.97 13.33 25.20
CA ALA A 73 -11.59 13.61 25.57
C ALA A 73 -11.06 14.95 25.02
N HIS A 74 -11.54 15.37 23.85
CA HIS A 74 -11.07 16.58 23.16
C HIS A 74 -12.03 17.77 23.31
N GLY A 75 -13.16 17.60 24.00
CA GLY A 75 -14.17 18.66 24.18
C GLY A 75 -14.92 19.03 22.90
N GLU A 76 -14.81 18.20 21.86
CA GLU A 76 -15.53 18.36 20.60
C GLU A 76 -16.88 17.65 20.76
N GLN A 77 -18.00 18.36 20.85
CA GLN A 77 -19.31 17.73 20.73
C GLN A 77 -19.33 16.98 19.40
N ALA A 78 -19.63 15.67 19.40
CA ALA A 78 -19.52 14.80 18.23
C ALA A 78 -20.31 15.38 17.04
N THR A 79 -19.64 16.14 16.19
CA THR A 79 -20.25 16.67 14.98
C THR A 79 -20.42 15.51 14.04
N ALA A 80 -21.65 15.00 13.96
CA ALA A 80 -22.12 14.04 12.99
C ALA A 80 -22.03 14.65 11.58
N THR A 81 -20.81 14.83 11.06
CA THR A 81 -20.60 15.38 9.73
C THR A 81 -19.87 14.35 8.89
N ALA A 82 -20.67 13.73 8.02
CA ALA A 82 -20.29 13.15 6.75
C ALA A 82 -19.26 12.01 6.77
N SER A 83 -19.77 10.80 7.00
CA SER A 83 -19.38 9.66 6.16
C SER A 83 -19.48 10.11 4.70
N THR A 84 -18.34 10.39 4.06
CA THR A 84 -18.27 10.41 2.60
C THR A 84 -18.11 8.94 2.20
N PRO A 85 -19.12 8.30 1.58
CA PRO A 85 -18.95 6.92 1.12
C PRO A 85 -17.86 6.94 0.05
N VAL A 86 -16.77 6.19 0.29
CA VAL A 86 -15.80 5.86 -0.75
C VAL A 86 -16.58 5.11 -1.84
N PRO A 87 -16.66 5.62 -3.08
CA PRO A 87 -17.41 4.96 -4.13
C PRO A 87 -16.77 3.60 -4.38
N ALA A 88 -17.58 2.54 -4.31
CA ALA A 88 -17.19 1.20 -4.72
C ALA A 88 -16.69 1.29 -6.17
N VAL A 89 -15.40 0.98 -6.37
CA VAL A 89 -14.83 0.80 -7.70
C VAL A 89 -15.42 -0.50 -8.26
N SER A 90 -16.48 -0.36 -9.04
CA SER A 90 -17.00 -1.44 -9.89
C SER A 90 -15.92 -1.77 -10.93
N ALA A 91 -15.22 -2.88 -10.73
CA ALA A 91 -14.47 -3.54 -11.79
C ALA A 91 -15.44 -4.45 -12.56
N GLN A 92 -15.57 -4.14 -13.84
CA GLN A 92 -16.31 -4.86 -14.86
C GLN A 92 -15.52 -6.07 -15.36
#